data_AF-R4K311-F1
#
_entry.id   AF-R4K311-F1
#
_cell.length_a   1.000
_cell.length_b   1.000
_cell.length_c   1.000
_cell.angle_alpha   90.00
_cell.angle_beta   90.00
_cell.angle_gamma   90.00
#
_symmetry.space_group_name_H-M   'P 1'
#
loop_
_entity.id
_entity.type
_entity.pdbx_description
1 polymer ?
#
loop_
_entity_poly.entity_id
_entity_poly.type
_entity_poly.pdbx_seq_one_letter_code
_entity_poly.pdbx_strand_id
1 'polypeptide(L)' 'MNGLEKYLYSKVKIYIYTTAQTYNNEKADVILEGVTLEKVEGNFIDIKDEQDIVHRINLDKCFSIVVEPEGSNRY' A
#
# COMPACT_ATOMS: atom_id res chain seq x y z
N MET A 1 -2.22 -15.72 -2.72
CA MET A 1 -2.83 -14.54 -3.37
C MET A 1 -3.08 -13.55 -2.26
N ASN A 2 -2.40 -12.41 -2.31
CA ASN A 2 -2.32 -11.47 -1.19
C ASN A 2 -3.55 -10.55 -1.09
N GLY A 3 -4.57 -10.76 -1.94
CA GLY A 3 -5.79 -9.97 -1.94
C GLY A 3 -5.59 -8.54 -2.42
N LEU A 4 -4.35 -8.18 -2.78
CA LEU A 4 -3.94 -6.89 -3.31
C LEU A 4 -4.21 -6.80 -4.82
N GLU A 5 -4.30 -7.94 -5.50
CA GLU A 5 -4.55 -8.03 -6.93
C GLU A 5 -5.86 -7.34 -7.34
N LYS A 6 -6.83 -7.23 -6.41
CA LYS A 6 -8.10 -6.51 -6.63
C LYS A 6 -7.94 -4.98 -6.76
N TYR A 7 -6.79 -4.43 -6.35
CA TYR A 7 -6.49 -3.01 -6.44
C TYR A 7 -5.59 -2.66 -7.63
N LEU A 8 -5.23 -3.63 -8.48
CA LEU A 8 -4.41 -3.37 -9.66
C LEU A 8 -5.04 -2.27 -10.52
N TYR A 9 -4.20 -1.35 -10.98
CA TYR A 9 -4.53 -0.18 -11.80
C TYR A 9 -5.51 0.80 -11.14
N SER A 10 -5.72 0.69 -9.82
CA SER A 10 -6.57 1.59 -9.05
C SER A 10 -5.72 2.52 -8.20
N LYS A 11 -6.19 3.77 -8.04
CA LYS A 11 -5.65 4.68 -7.03
C LYS A 11 -6.01 4.19 -5.63
N VAL A 12 -5.03 4.17 -4.75
CA VAL A 12 -5.13 3.62 -3.41
C VAL A 12 -4.39 4.50 -2.41
N LYS A 13 -4.80 4.36 -1.15
CA LYS A 13 -4.05 4.78 0.01
C LYS A 13 -3.43 3.56 0.68
N ILE A 14 -2.13 3.63 0.95
CA ILE A 14 -1.35 2.53 1.53
C ILE A 14 -0.77 2.98 2.86
N TYR A 15 -1.02 2.20 3.90
CA TYR A 15 -0.43 2.37 5.23
C TYR A 15 0.57 1.23 5.46
N ILE A 16 1.81 1.59 5.75
CA ILE A 16 2.89 0.64 5.98
C ILE A 16 3.27 0.69 7.46
N TYR A 17 3.26 -0.49 8.09
CA TYR A 17 3.68 -0.68 9.46
C TYR A 17 4.90 -1.59 9.48
N THR A 18 5.99 -1.11 10.04
CA THR A 18 7.26 -1.83 10.14
C THR A 18 7.37 -2.67 11.41
N THR A 19 6.55 -2.39 12.42
CA THR A 19 6.56 -3.10 13.71
C THR A 19 5.14 -3.42 14.20
N ALA A 20 5.02 -4.43 15.07
CA ALA A 20 3.76 -4.73 15.75
C ALA A 20 3.27 -3.55 16.63
N GLN A 21 4.20 -2.79 17.21
CA GLN A 21 3.87 -1.64 18.04
C GLN A 21 3.20 -0.53 17.23
N THR A 22 3.71 -0.22 16.04
CA THR A 22 3.16 0.83 15.18
C THR A 22 1.80 0.42 14.64
N TYR A 23 1.63 -0.86 14.29
CA TYR A 23 0.35 -1.45 13.91
C TYR A 23 -0.70 -1.37 15.04
N ASN A 24 -0.38 -1.87 16.23
CA ASN A 24 -1.33 -1.92 17.36
C ASN A 24 -1.74 -0.54 17.89
N ASN A 25 -0.94 0.49 17.64
CA ASN A 25 -1.25 1.87 18.01
C ASN A 25 -1.88 2.68 16.87
N GLU A 26 -2.19 2.04 15.73
CA GLU A 26 -2.75 2.69 14.54
C GLU A 26 -1.92 3.87 14.01
N LYS A 27 -0.60 3.85 14.26
CA LYS A 27 0.35 4.88 13.81
C LYS A 27 1.23 4.31 12.72
N ALA A 28 0.78 4.42 11.47
CA ALA A 28 1.55 3.97 10.31
C ALA A 28 2.91 4.68 10.25
N ASP A 29 3.97 3.92 9.92
CA ASP A 29 5.32 4.46 9.77
C ASP A 29 5.44 5.26 8.46
N VAL A 30 4.77 4.78 7.42
CA VAL A 30 4.69 5.45 6.12
C VAL A 30 3.24 5.40 5.64
N ILE A 31 2.76 6.53 5.13
CA ILE A 31 1.46 6.66 4.47
C ILE A 31 1.71 7.14 3.05
N LEU A 32 1.23 6.38 2.07
CA LEU A 32 1.29 6.73 0.66
C LEU A 32 -0.14 6.98 0.18
N GLU A 33 -0.43 8.21 -0.21
CA GLU A 33 -1.74 8.66 -0.71
C GLU A 33 -1.64 8.95 -2.20
N GLY A 34 -2.73 8.84 -2.96
CA GLY A 34 -2.71 9.16 -4.39
C GLY A 34 -2.00 8.17 -5.30
N VAL A 35 -1.47 7.06 -4.78
CA VAL A 35 -0.63 6.13 -5.54
C VAL A 35 -1.45 5.08 -6.28
N THR A 36 -0.99 4.66 -7.46
CA THR A 36 -1.64 3.60 -8.25
C THR A 36 -0.89 2.28 -8.04
N LEU A 37 -1.61 1.19 -7.74
CA LEU A 37 -0.97 -0.14 -7.66
C LEU A 37 -0.80 -0.73 -9.06
N GLU A 38 0.43 -0.83 -9.55
CA GLU A 38 0.73 -1.25 -10.93
C GLU A 38 0.93 -2.77 -11.04
N LYS A 39 1.58 -3.37 -10.05
CA LYS A 39 1.97 -4.79 -10.11
C LYS A 39 2.01 -5.41 -8.72
N VAL A 40 1.62 -6.67 -8.64
CA VAL A 40 1.85 -7.55 -7.48
C VAL A 40 2.69 -8.73 -7.97
N GLU A 41 3.88 -8.90 -7.42
CA GLU A 41 4.84 -9.93 -7.83
C GLU A 41 5.44 -10.62 -6.59
N GLY A 42 4.85 -11.74 -6.18
CA GLY A 42 5.26 -12.45 -4.97
C GLY A 42 5.14 -11.56 -3.73
N ASN A 43 6.28 -11.25 -3.11
CA ASN A 43 6.39 -10.39 -1.93
C ASN A 43 6.71 -8.94 -2.28
N PHE A 44 6.60 -8.55 -3.55
CA PHE A 44 6.81 -7.18 -3.98
C PHE A 44 5.53 -6.59 -4.55
N ILE A 45 5.37 -5.29 -4.35
CA ILE A 45 4.40 -4.48 -5.09
C ILE A 45 5.10 -3.33 -5.77
N ASP A 46 4.65 -3.02 -6.98
CA ASP A 46 5.04 -1.80 -7.68
C ASP A 46 3.88 -0.82 -7.60
N ILE A 47 4.17 0.38 -7.14
CA ILE A 47 3.22 1.49 -7.07
C ILE A 47 3.74 2.65 -7.90
N LYS A 48 2.83 3.44 -8.46
CA LYS A 48 3.16 4.62 -9.24
C LYS A 48 2.63 5.86 -8.54
N ASP A 49 3.49 6.85 -8.34
CA ASP A 49 3.11 8.12 -7.73
C ASP A 49 2.54 9.12 -8.75
N GLU A 50 2.17 10.31 -8.27
CA GLU A 50 1.62 11.38 -9.12
C GLU A 50 2.65 11.99 -10.08
N GLN A 51 3.94 11.72 -9.89
CA GLN A 51 5.03 12.17 -10.76
C GLN A 51 5.40 11.12 -11.82
N ASP A 52 4.54 10.11 -11.99
CA ASP A 52 4.75 8.95 -12.85
C ASP A 52 5.98 8.09 -12.48
N ILE A 53 6.51 8.21 -11.26
CA ILE A 53 7.64 7.42 -10.77
C ILE A 53 7.12 6.11 -10.17
N VAL A 54 7.74 5.00 -10.60
CA VAL A 54 7.42 3.66 -10.08
C VAL A 54 8.33 3.32 -8.90
N HIS A 55 7.71 3.06 -7.75
CA HIS A 55 8.38 2.61 -6.53
C HIS A 55 8.08 1.13 -6.30
N ARG A 56 9.11 0.36 -5.96
CA ARG A 56 9.00 -1.06 -5.62
C ARG A 56 9.11 -1.24 -4.11
N ILE A 57 8.10 -1.85 -3.49
CA ILE A 57 8.05 -2.11 -2.05
C ILE A 57 8.19 -3.60 -1.80
N ASN A 58 9.09 -3.98 -0.88
CA ASN A 58 9.23 -5.34 -0.39
C ASN A 58 8.33 -5.58 0.83
N LEU A 59 7.28 -6.37 0.64
CA LEU A 59 6.30 -6.70 1.68
C LEU A 59 6.89 -7.53 2.82
N ASP A 60 7.98 -8.30 2.60
CA ASP A 60 8.65 -9.06 3.67
C ASP A 60 9.36 -8.15 4.68
N LYS A 61 9.58 -6.87 4.33
CA LYS A 61 10.13 -5.87 5.24
C LYS A 61 9.05 -5.13 6.02
N CYS A 62 7.78 -5.35 5.69
CA CYS A 62 6.64 -4.79 6.39
C CYS A 62 6.15 -5.79 7.45
N PHE A 63 5.86 -5.30 8.65
CA PHE A 63 5.09 -6.09 9.62
C PHE A 63 3.65 -6.25 9.15
N SER A 64 3.05 -5.17 8.63
CA SER A 64 1.70 -5.17 8.07
C SER A 64 1.57 -4.08 7.02
N ILE A 65 0.67 -4.31 6.06
CA ILE A 65 0.28 -3.35 5.03
C ILE A 65 -1.24 -3.29 4.96
N VAL A 66 -1.80 -2.08 4.96
CA VAL A 66 -3.23 -1.84 4.79
C VAL A 66 -3.41 -1.03 3.51
N VAL A 67 -4.31 -1.47 2.64
CA VAL A 67 -4.58 -0.83 1.35
C VAL A 67 -6.07 -0.51 1.24
N GLU A 68 -6.38 0.76 0.99
CA GLU A 68 -7.73 1.27 0.85
C GLU A 68 -7.91 1.90 -0.54
N PRO A 69 -9.05 1.72 -1.22
CA PRO A 69 -9.30 2.44 -2.47
C PRO A 69 -9.39 3.94 -2.19
N GLU A 70 -8.65 4.74 -2.95
CA GLU A 70 -8.76 6.18 -2.88
C GLU A 70 -10.10 6.63 -3.49
N GLY A 71 -10.85 7.48 -2.79
CA GLY A 71 -12.21 7.85 -3.18
C GLY A 71 -13.30 6.93 -2.65
N SER A 72 -12.98 6.00 -1.74
CA SER A 72 -13.95 5.33 -0.89
C SER A 72 -14.51 6.32 0.14
N ASN A 73 -15.32 7.27 -0.31
CA ASN A 73 -16.13 8.06 0.57
C ASN A 73 -17.20 7.15 1.19
N ARG A 74 -16.83 6.41 2.24
CA ARG A 74 -17.81 5.94 3.21
C ARG A 74 -18.06 7.12 4.13
N TYR A 75 -18.96 8.00 3.71
CA TYR A 75 -20.01 8.69 4.47
C TYR A 75 -20.66 9.75 3.58
#